data_AF-A0A661QCJ9-F1
#
_entry.id   AF-A0A661QCJ9-F1
#
_cell.length_a   1.000
_cell.length_b   1.000
_cell.length_c   1.000
_cell.angle_alpha   90.00
_cell.angle_beta   90.00
_cell.angle_gamma   90.00
#
_symmetry.space_group_name_H-M   'P 1'
#
loop_
_entity.id
_entity.type
_entity.pdbx_description
1 polymer ?
#
loop_
_entity_poly.entity_id
_entity_poly.type
_entity_poly.pdbx_seq_one_letter_code
_entity_poly.pdbx_strand_id
1 'polypeptide(L)'
;LSSNLLKDLSTIKILKFGTFLTAIFLLSPLLKTLAYTNLFYKKDVRVLAGKYINNNFKKDTKFIFLKSPWIFEVPPVDNSKFKIKVKNVEEIKKGEYLVIGELEYFLTFGSRKKERAKIEKEMDKYGIKLIKIYRNKPEIFGFNYYEDIVIHDILYPQPAIFLFKKK
;
A
#
# COMPACT_ATOMS: atom_id res chain seq x y z
N LEU A 1 -37.27 16.46 -44.24
CA LEU A 1 -35.84 16.73 -43.92
C LEU A 1 -34.97 15.93 -44.89
N SER A 2 -33.99 16.54 -45.54
CA SER A 2 -33.16 15.86 -46.54
C SER A 2 -32.24 14.80 -45.91
N SER A 3 -31.97 13.72 -46.63
CA SER A 3 -31.10 12.61 -46.19
C SER A 3 -29.67 13.07 -45.86
N ASN A 4 -29.21 14.16 -46.48
CA ASN A 4 -27.90 14.77 -46.24
C ASN A 4 -27.84 15.44 -44.86
N LEU A 5 -28.89 16.15 -44.43
CA LEU A 5 -28.94 16.79 -43.12
C LEU A 5 -28.87 15.76 -41.98
N LEU A 6 -29.52 14.60 -42.16
CA LEU A 6 -29.49 13.49 -41.20
C LEU A 6 -28.10 12.81 -41.13
N LYS A 7 -27.38 12.70 -42.26
CA LYS A 7 -26.01 12.19 -42.32
C LYS A 7 -24.99 13.15 -41.70
N ASP A 8 -25.17 14.45 -41.86
CA ASP A 8 -24.29 15.45 -41.23
C ASP A 8 -24.46 15.47 -39.70
N LEU A 9 -25.72 15.38 -39.22
CA LEU A 9 -26.01 15.29 -37.79
C LEU A 9 -25.48 14.00 -37.15
N SER A 10 -25.50 12.87 -37.86
CA SER A 10 -24.91 11.61 -37.36
C SER A 10 -23.39 11.69 -37.32
N THR A 11 -22.75 12.28 -38.35
CA THR A 11 -21.30 12.50 -38.40
C THR A 11 -20.82 13.38 -37.23
N ILE A 12 -21.53 14.48 -36.94
CA ILE A 12 -21.20 15.37 -35.82
C ILE A 12 -21.34 14.63 -34.48
N LYS A 13 -22.37 13.79 -34.30
CA LYS A 13 -22.55 12.99 -33.08
C LYS A 13 -21.42 11.97 -32.91
N ILE A 14 -21.01 11.29 -33.98
CA ILE A 14 -19.89 10.34 -33.97
C ILE A 14 -18.59 11.06 -33.61
N LEU A 15 -18.33 12.23 -34.20
CA LEU A 15 -17.13 13.01 -33.91
C LEU A 15 -17.10 13.46 -32.44
N LYS A 16 -18.20 14.01 -31.91
CA LYS A 16 -18.31 14.40 -30.50
C LYS A 16 -18.08 13.22 -29.55
N PHE A 17 -18.66 12.06 -29.87
CA PHE A 17 -18.47 10.85 -29.07
C PHE A 17 -17.02 10.36 -29.12
N GLY A 18 -16.40 10.38 -30.30
CA GLY A 18 -14.98 10.06 -30.48
C GLY A 18 -14.08 10.99 -29.66
N THR A 19 -14.28 12.31 -29.76
CA THR A 19 -13.53 13.30 -28.97
C THR A 19 -13.71 13.08 -27.46
N PHE A 20 -14.92 12.76 -27.01
CA PHE A 20 -15.19 12.47 -25.60
C PHE A 20 -14.42 11.22 -25.12
N LEU A 21 -14.44 10.13 -25.90
CA LEU A 21 -13.67 8.92 -25.57
C LEU A 21 -12.16 9.19 -25.55
N THR A 22 -11.64 9.93 -26.52
CA THR A 22 -10.23 10.33 -26.55
C THR A 22 -9.87 11.19 -25.33
N ALA A 23 -10.72 12.15 -24.96
CA ALA A 23 -10.51 12.97 -23.78
C ALA A 23 -10.46 12.14 -22.49
N ILE A 24 -11.39 11.18 -22.32
CA ILE A 24 -11.37 10.24 -21.17
C ILE A 24 -10.08 9.41 -21.18
N PHE A 25 -9.71 8.87 -22.35
CA PHE A 25 -8.52 8.05 -22.50
C PHE A 25 -7.25 8.80 -22.12
N LEU A 26 -7.13 10.08 -22.48
CA LEU A 26 -6.00 10.94 -22.12
C LEU A 26 -6.07 11.44 -20.67
N LEU A 27 -7.26 11.63 -20.12
CA LEU A 27 -7.45 12.10 -18.74
C LEU A 27 -7.08 11.02 -17.71
N SER A 28 -7.35 9.75 -18.00
CA SER A 28 -7.03 8.63 -17.11
C SER A 28 -5.54 8.55 -16.69
N PRO A 29 -4.56 8.53 -17.62
CA PRO A 29 -3.14 8.51 -17.26
C PRO A 29 -2.69 9.82 -16.59
N LEU A 30 -3.31 10.96 -16.92
CA LEU A 30 -3.03 12.23 -16.24
C LEU A 30 -3.45 12.18 -14.78
N LEU A 31 -4.68 11.75 -14.49
CA LEU A 31 -5.19 11.62 -13.12
C LEU A 31 -4.37 10.61 -12.32
N LYS A 32 -4.00 9.49 -12.94
CA LYS A 32 -3.08 8.50 -12.35
C LYS A 32 -1.73 9.15 -12.03
N THR A 33 -1.14 9.90 -12.96
CA THR A 33 0.13 10.59 -12.74
C THR A 33 0.03 11.54 -11.55
N LEU A 34 -1.00 12.38 -11.51
CA LEU A 34 -1.25 13.29 -10.38
C LEU A 34 -1.41 12.55 -9.05
N ALA A 35 -2.12 11.42 -9.02
CA ALA A 35 -2.28 10.60 -7.82
C ALA A 35 -0.93 10.08 -7.30
N TYR A 36 -0.04 9.65 -8.21
CA TYR A 36 1.32 9.21 -7.86
C TYR A 36 2.23 10.37 -7.48
N THR A 37 2.18 11.50 -8.18
CA THR A 37 2.94 12.69 -7.80
C THR A 37 2.56 13.14 -6.39
N ASN A 38 1.26 13.19 -6.08
CA ASN A 38 0.78 13.49 -4.73
C ASN A 38 1.30 12.48 -3.69
N LEU A 39 1.34 11.19 -4.04
CA LEU A 39 1.91 10.15 -3.18
C LEU A 39 3.39 10.41 -2.86
N PHE A 40 4.19 10.81 -3.84
CA PHE A 40 5.62 11.13 -3.64
C PHE A 40 5.87 12.37 -2.78
N TYR A 41 4.92 13.31 -2.72
CA TYR A 41 4.98 14.45 -1.79
C TYR A 41 4.60 14.08 -0.35
N LYS A 42 3.94 12.93 -0.13
CA LYS A 42 3.62 12.45 1.22
C LYS A 42 4.89 11.93 1.91
N LYS A 43 4.92 12.03 3.24
CA LYS A 43 5.99 11.43 4.06
C LYS A 43 6.03 9.92 3.85
N ASP A 44 7.25 9.37 3.82
CA ASP A 44 7.49 7.94 3.72
C ASP A 44 6.76 7.17 4.82
N VAL A 45 6.04 6.12 4.42
CA VAL A 45 5.24 5.25 5.30
C VAL A 45 6.10 4.61 6.39
N ARG A 46 7.35 4.23 6.08
CA ARG A 46 8.30 3.67 7.05
C ARG A 46 8.61 4.68 8.15
N VAL A 47 8.84 5.94 7.78
CA VAL A 47 9.09 7.03 8.74
C VAL A 47 7.84 7.30 9.59
N LEU A 48 6.65 7.30 8.98
CA LEU A 48 5.39 7.48 9.71
C LEU A 48 5.16 6.35 10.73
N ALA A 49 5.39 5.10 10.32
CA ALA A 49 5.30 3.93 11.19
C ALA A 49 6.32 3.99 12.33
N GLY A 50 7.59 4.31 12.04
CA GLY A 50 8.65 4.46 13.04
C GLY A 50 8.35 5.55 14.06
N LYS A 51 7.88 6.73 13.61
CA LYS A 51 7.44 7.82 14.52
C LYS A 51 6.29 7.40 15.40
N TYR A 52 5.29 6.70 14.86
CA TYR A 52 4.20 6.19 15.67
C TYR A 52 4.72 5.21 16.72
N ILE A 53 5.56 4.25 16.33
CA ILE A 53 6.13 3.24 17.23
C ILE A 53 6.88 3.94 18.37
N ASN A 54 7.77 4.88 18.03
CA ASN A 54 8.52 5.66 19.01
C ASN A 54 7.61 6.44 19.97
N ASN A 55 6.50 7.01 19.51
CA ASN A 55 5.67 7.88 20.35
C ASN A 55 4.62 7.13 21.19
N ASN A 56 4.18 5.96 20.76
CA ASN A 56 3.00 5.29 21.34
C ASN A 56 3.35 4.06 22.19
N PHE A 57 4.58 3.55 22.13
CA PHE A 57 5.00 2.39 22.91
C PHE A 57 5.97 2.75 24.02
N LYS A 58 5.83 2.03 25.14
CA LYS A 58 6.68 2.19 26.32
C LYS A 58 8.10 1.67 26.05
N LYS A 59 9.06 2.18 26.79
CA LYS A 59 10.44 1.64 26.80
C LYS A 59 10.41 0.13 27.05
N ASP A 60 11.37 -0.58 26.46
CA ASP A 60 11.53 -2.04 26.55
C ASP A 60 10.42 -2.88 25.93
N THR A 61 9.47 -2.26 25.20
CA THR A 61 8.53 -2.99 24.34
C THR A 61 9.29 -3.86 23.35
N LYS A 62 8.85 -5.11 23.20
CA LYS A 62 9.48 -6.08 22.29
C LYS A 62 8.86 -5.98 20.90
N PHE A 63 9.68 -5.59 19.93
CA PHE A 63 9.33 -5.64 18.52
C PHE A 63 10.07 -6.79 17.86
N ILE A 64 9.31 -7.64 17.18
CA ILE A 64 9.77 -8.83 16.50
C ILE A 64 9.74 -8.57 15.00
N PHE A 65 10.80 -9.02 14.33
CA PHE A 65 10.90 -9.10 12.88
C PHE A 65 11.10 -10.58 12.49
N LEU A 66 10.59 -10.98 11.33
CA LEU A 66 10.72 -12.37 10.87
C LEU A 66 12.10 -12.67 10.28
N LYS A 67 12.77 -11.63 9.78
CA LYS A 67 14.14 -11.66 9.28
C LYS A 67 14.89 -10.42 9.73
N SER A 68 16.18 -10.35 9.41
CA SER A 68 16.96 -9.14 9.66
C SER A 68 16.31 -7.95 8.96
N PRO A 69 15.97 -6.87 9.68
CA PRO A 69 15.23 -5.75 9.12
C PRO A 69 16.06 -5.01 8.07
N TRP A 70 15.58 -4.95 6.83
CA TRP A 70 16.18 -4.12 5.79
C TRP A 70 15.48 -2.75 5.70
N ILE A 71 16.26 -1.69 5.50
CA ILE A 71 15.78 -0.29 5.58
C ILE A 71 14.63 0.02 4.61
N PHE A 72 14.54 -0.69 3.50
CA PHE A 72 13.45 -0.50 2.54
C PHE A 72 12.18 -1.26 2.92
N GLU A 73 12.27 -2.31 3.74
CA GLU A 73 11.13 -3.18 4.03
C GLU A 73 10.36 -2.70 5.26
N VAL A 74 11.07 -2.25 6.29
CA VAL A 74 10.48 -2.01 7.61
C VAL A 74 10.77 -0.61 8.15
N PRO A 75 9.98 -0.10 9.12
CA PRO A 75 10.25 1.18 9.75
C PRO A 75 11.60 1.22 10.48
N PRO A 76 12.27 2.38 10.54
CA PRO A 76 13.36 2.58 11.47
C PRO A 76 12.84 2.45 12.90
N VAL A 77 13.55 1.67 13.71
CA VAL A 77 13.22 1.41 15.11
C VAL A 77 14.38 1.84 16.00
N ASP A 78 14.06 2.46 17.13
CA ASP A 78 15.05 2.94 18.09
C ASP A 78 15.50 1.81 19.03
N ASN A 79 16.67 1.24 18.72
CA ASN A 79 17.28 0.16 19.51
C ASN A 79 17.62 0.58 20.94
N SER A 80 17.74 1.88 21.23
CA SER A 80 18.00 2.38 22.59
C SER A 80 16.74 2.37 23.46
N LYS A 81 15.56 2.44 22.83
CA LYS A 81 14.26 2.47 23.50
C LYS A 81 13.57 1.11 23.54
N PHE A 82 13.72 0.30 22.50
CA PHE A 82 12.97 -0.94 22.31
C PHE A 82 13.84 -2.19 22.25
N LYS A 83 13.23 -3.33 22.59
CA LYS A 83 13.88 -4.64 22.49
C LYS A 83 13.55 -5.27 21.14
N ILE A 84 14.46 -5.14 20.20
CA ILE A 84 14.30 -5.68 18.85
C ILE A 84 14.85 -7.10 18.79
N LYS A 85 14.05 -8.02 18.24
CA LYS A 85 14.45 -9.42 18.07
C LYS A 85 14.03 -9.92 16.69
N VAL A 86 14.80 -10.84 16.16
CA VAL A 86 14.42 -11.64 14.99
C VAL A 86 13.96 -13.00 15.50
N LYS A 87 12.79 -13.46 15.05
CA LYS A 87 12.22 -14.75 15.45
C LYS A 87 11.37 -15.36 14.34
N ASN A 88 11.21 -16.66 14.38
CA ASN A 88 10.16 -17.36 13.64
C ASN A 88 8.77 -17.02 14.22
N VAL A 89 7.72 -17.13 13.40
CA VAL A 89 6.34 -16.78 13.76
C VAL A 89 5.86 -17.58 14.98
N GLU A 90 6.24 -18.85 15.07
CA GLU A 90 5.92 -19.81 16.14
C GLU A 90 6.43 -19.35 17.52
N GLU A 91 7.55 -18.63 17.54
CA GLU A 91 8.28 -18.25 18.76
C GLU A 91 7.79 -16.92 19.36
N ILE A 92 6.83 -16.26 18.69
CA ILE A 92 6.29 -14.97 19.09
C ILE A 92 5.35 -15.16 20.28
N LYS A 93 5.71 -14.53 21.40
CA LYS A 93 5.02 -14.68 22.68
C LYS A 93 3.96 -13.60 22.88
N LYS A 94 2.97 -13.90 23.72
CA LYS A 94 1.88 -12.97 24.08
C LYS A 94 2.44 -11.63 24.55
N GLY A 95 1.85 -10.54 24.05
CA GLY A 95 2.26 -9.17 24.36
C GLY A 95 3.43 -8.64 23.53
N GLU A 96 4.08 -9.48 22.71
CA GLU A 96 5.08 -9.04 21.73
C GLU A 96 4.38 -8.49 20.46
N TYR A 97 5.05 -7.55 19.79
CA TYR A 97 4.57 -6.90 18.58
C TYR A 97 5.39 -7.38 17.39
N LEU A 98 4.70 -7.74 16.30
CA LEU A 98 5.34 -8.17 15.07
C LEU A 98 5.20 -7.05 14.04
N VAL A 99 6.31 -6.69 13.40
CA VAL A 99 6.36 -5.70 12.33
C VAL A 99 6.67 -6.44 11.03
N ILE A 100 5.81 -6.28 10.02
CA ILE A 100 6.02 -6.83 8.69
C ILE A 100 5.90 -5.69 7.67
N GLY A 101 6.88 -5.59 6.78
CA GLY A 101 6.86 -4.79 5.58
C GLY A 101 6.23 -5.53 4.42
N GLU A 102 5.48 -4.82 3.57
CA GLU A 102 4.88 -5.43 2.38
C GLU A 102 5.89 -6.03 1.41
N LEU A 103 7.05 -5.38 1.27
CA LEU A 103 8.15 -5.86 0.44
C LEU A 103 8.69 -7.22 0.89
N GLU A 104 8.49 -7.62 2.16
CA GLU A 104 8.97 -8.89 2.67
C GLU A 104 8.23 -10.10 2.08
N TYR A 105 6.97 -9.92 1.65
CA TYR A 105 6.12 -11.02 1.17
C TYR A 105 5.61 -10.80 -0.27
N PHE A 106 5.58 -9.56 -0.77
CA PHE A 106 5.16 -9.28 -2.13
C PHE A 106 6.39 -9.27 -3.04
N LEU A 107 6.77 -10.41 -3.61
CA LEU A 107 8.09 -10.56 -4.26
C LEU A 107 8.13 -10.24 -5.76
N THR A 108 6.99 -10.27 -6.45
CA THR A 108 6.97 -10.19 -7.92
C THR A 108 5.84 -9.30 -8.42
N PHE A 109 4.70 -9.89 -8.75
CA PHE A 109 3.58 -9.21 -9.34
C PHE A 109 2.28 -9.82 -8.83
N GLY A 110 1.27 -8.99 -8.58
CA GLY A 110 -0.02 -9.48 -8.12
C GLY A 110 -0.89 -8.42 -7.45
N SER A 111 -1.79 -8.89 -6.59
CA SER A 111 -2.75 -8.05 -5.87
C SER A 111 -2.29 -7.83 -4.44
N ARG A 112 -2.06 -6.57 -4.06
CA ARG A 112 -1.74 -6.19 -2.68
C ARG A 112 -2.84 -6.64 -1.72
N LYS A 113 -4.10 -6.58 -2.17
CA LYS A 113 -5.26 -7.05 -1.38
C LYS A 113 -5.20 -8.56 -1.12
N LYS A 114 -4.88 -9.36 -2.15
CA LYS A 114 -4.75 -10.81 -1.99
C LYS A 114 -3.57 -11.19 -1.10
N GLU A 115 -2.40 -10.60 -1.34
CA GLU A 115 -1.20 -10.89 -0.54
C GLU A 115 -1.36 -10.44 0.92
N ARG A 116 -1.97 -9.27 1.15
CA ARG A 116 -2.35 -8.82 2.49
C ARG A 116 -3.30 -9.81 3.18
N ALA A 117 -4.33 -10.28 2.49
CA ALA A 117 -5.27 -11.24 3.07
C ALA A 117 -4.59 -12.57 3.41
N LYS A 118 -3.61 -13.02 2.61
CA LYS A 118 -2.81 -14.21 2.91
C LYS A 118 -1.99 -14.03 4.18
N ILE A 119 -1.22 -12.94 4.31
CA ILE A 119 -0.38 -12.72 5.49
C ILE A 119 -1.23 -12.50 6.76
N GLU A 120 -2.35 -11.79 6.66
CA GLU A 120 -3.28 -11.63 7.79
C GLU A 120 -3.83 -12.99 8.23
N LYS A 121 -4.29 -13.82 7.29
CA LYS A 121 -4.79 -15.17 7.58
C LYS A 121 -3.70 -16.06 8.18
N GLU A 122 -2.47 -15.96 7.69
CA GLU A 122 -1.34 -16.71 8.22
C GLU A 122 -1.03 -16.32 9.66
N MET A 123 -0.88 -15.03 9.94
CA MET A 123 -0.64 -14.52 11.29
C MET A 123 -1.80 -14.88 12.25
N ASP A 124 -3.03 -14.92 11.73
CA ASP A 124 -4.21 -15.30 12.50
C ASP A 124 -4.12 -16.72 13.08
N LYS A 125 -3.56 -17.68 12.32
CA LYS A 125 -3.35 -19.07 12.77
C LYS A 125 -2.50 -19.14 14.04
N TYR A 126 -1.62 -18.17 14.23
CA TYR A 126 -0.76 -18.07 15.40
C TYR A 126 -1.33 -17.12 16.46
N GLY A 127 -2.57 -16.64 16.35
CA GLY A 127 -3.13 -15.68 17.32
C GLY A 127 -2.45 -14.31 17.28
N ILE A 128 -1.76 -13.99 16.19
CA ILE A 128 -1.11 -12.71 15.96
C ILE A 128 -2.08 -11.84 15.16
N LYS A 129 -2.70 -10.86 15.83
CA LYS A 129 -3.77 -10.05 15.22
C LYS A 129 -3.20 -8.73 14.73
N LEU A 130 -3.62 -8.33 13.54
CA LEU A 130 -3.29 -7.03 12.99
C LEU A 130 -3.89 -5.94 13.88
N ILE A 131 -3.08 -4.94 14.25
CA ILE A 131 -3.54 -3.80 15.05
C ILE A 131 -3.48 -2.49 14.29
N LYS A 132 -2.57 -2.36 13.31
CA LYS A 132 -2.43 -1.12 12.53
C LYS A 132 -1.76 -1.38 11.19
N ILE A 133 -2.16 -0.60 10.19
CA ILE A 133 -1.52 -0.55 8.87
C ILE A 133 -1.10 0.89 8.62
N TYR A 134 0.13 1.06 8.17
CA TYR A 134 0.61 2.30 7.58
C TYR A 134 0.70 2.09 6.09
N ARG A 135 0.02 2.94 5.33
CA ARG A 135 0.05 2.90 3.87
C ARG A 135 -0.42 4.26 3.35
N ASN A 136 0.29 4.77 2.35
CA ASN A 136 -0.22 5.85 1.53
C ASN A 136 -0.76 5.23 0.24
N LYS A 137 -1.94 5.69 -0.22
CA LYS A 137 -2.53 5.25 -1.47
C LYS A 137 -2.36 6.33 -2.54
N PRO A 138 -2.08 5.95 -3.81
CA PRO A 138 -2.20 6.86 -4.94
C PRO A 138 -3.70 7.12 -5.18
N GLU A 139 -4.19 8.20 -4.57
CA GLU A 139 -5.60 8.56 -4.59
C GLU A 139 -5.82 9.97 -5.16
N ILE A 140 -6.86 10.13 -5.98
CA ILE A 140 -7.37 11.44 -6.40
C ILE A 140 -8.90 11.41 -6.34
N PHE A 141 -9.52 12.44 -5.77
CA PHE A 141 -10.98 12.51 -5.60
C PHE A 141 -11.62 11.24 -4.98
N GLY A 142 -10.90 10.54 -4.10
CA GLY A 142 -11.35 9.28 -3.47
C GLY A 142 -11.16 8.01 -4.32
N PHE A 143 -10.73 8.13 -5.59
CA PHE A 143 -10.39 7.00 -6.44
C PHE A 143 -8.96 6.51 -6.16
N ASN A 144 -8.83 5.23 -5.82
CA ASN A 144 -7.55 4.57 -5.59
C ASN A 144 -7.10 3.87 -6.88
N TYR A 145 -5.93 4.23 -7.41
CA TYR A 145 -5.53 3.74 -8.72
C TYR A 145 -4.94 2.32 -8.70
N TYR A 146 -4.54 1.75 -7.55
CA TYR A 146 -3.78 0.49 -7.53
C TYR A 146 -3.92 -0.34 -6.23
N GLU A 147 -4.68 -1.44 -6.31
CA GLU A 147 -4.62 -2.54 -5.31
C GLU A 147 -4.54 -3.94 -5.93
N ASP A 148 -5.03 -4.14 -7.16
CA ASP A 148 -5.24 -5.48 -7.72
C ASP A 148 -4.11 -5.97 -8.64
N ILE A 149 -3.40 -5.07 -9.32
CA ILE A 149 -2.34 -5.41 -10.28
C ILE A 149 -1.14 -4.51 -10.01
N VAL A 150 -0.13 -5.02 -9.33
CA VAL A 150 1.03 -4.26 -8.83
C VAL A 150 2.31 -5.01 -9.14
N ILE A 151 3.35 -4.28 -9.57
CA ILE A 151 4.72 -4.81 -9.77
C ILE A 151 5.53 -4.50 -8.51
N HIS A 152 6.39 -5.42 -8.08
CA HIS A 152 7.19 -5.33 -6.86
C HIS A 152 7.93 -3.98 -6.72
N ASP A 153 8.58 -3.52 -7.78
CA ASP A 153 9.42 -2.30 -7.75
C ASP A 153 8.65 -1.05 -7.34
N ILE A 154 7.36 -1.02 -7.63
CA ILE A 154 6.53 0.12 -7.25
C ILE A 154 6.31 0.17 -5.73
N LEU A 155 6.64 -0.87 -4.97
CA LEU A 155 6.49 -0.91 -3.52
C LEU A 155 7.63 -0.20 -2.77
N TYR A 156 8.81 -0.04 -3.37
CA TYR A 156 9.90 0.75 -2.76
C TYR A 156 9.51 2.19 -2.42
N PRO A 157 8.82 2.92 -3.32
CA PRO A 157 8.33 4.26 -3.00
C PRO A 157 6.99 4.29 -2.25
N GLN A 158 6.24 3.18 -2.20
CA GLN A 158 4.92 3.13 -1.54
C GLN A 158 4.66 1.82 -0.78
N PRO A 159 5.52 1.50 0.19
CA PRO A 159 5.36 0.28 0.96
C PRO A 159 4.13 0.40 1.86
N ALA A 160 3.63 -0.74 2.32
CA ALA A 160 2.79 -0.80 3.50
C ALA A 160 3.57 -1.42 4.65
N ILE A 161 3.37 -0.91 5.86
CA ILE A 161 3.90 -1.49 7.11
C ILE A 161 2.73 -2.00 7.93
N PHE A 162 2.79 -3.27 8.30
CA PHE A 162 1.80 -3.96 9.11
C PHE A 162 2.34 -4.15 10.51
N LEU A 163 1.58 -3.68 11.49
CA LEU A 163 1.88 -3.87 12.89
C LEU A 163 0.86 -4.84 13.48
N PHE A 164 1.34 -5.97 13.97
CA PHE A 164 0.55 -7.00 14.62
C PHE A 164 0.89 -7.10 16.11
N LYS A 165 0.00 -7.74 16.87
CA LYS A 165 0.19 -8.06 18.28
C LYS A 165 -0.23 -9.49 18.57
N LYS A 166 0.62 -10.25 19.26
CA LYS A 166 0.25 -11.56 19.78
C LYS A 166 -0.69 -11.38 20.99
N LYS A 167 -1.90 -11.93 20.88
CA LYS A 167 -2.91 -11.89 21.95
C LYS A 167 -2.67 -12.93 23.04
#